data_AF-A0AAD7S7J6-F1
#
_entry.id   AF-A0AAD7S7J6-F1
#
_cell.length_a   1.000
_cell.length_b   1.000
_cell.length_c   1.000
_cell.angle_alpha   90.00
_cell.angle_beta   90.00
_cell.angle_gamma   90.00
#
_symmetry.space_group_name_H-M   'P 1'
#
loop_
_entity.id
_entity.type
_entity.pdbx_description
1 polymer ?
#
loop_
_entity_poly.entity_id
_entity_poly.type
_entity_poly.pdbx_seq_one_letter_code
_entity_poly.pdbx_strand_id
1 'polypeptide(L)'
;MFLVGCRNTMEDIESLEEMDNPTNLRTVVSKLPYKMKERWRAEAYNIKERRDRRAKFTDLVSYIERQAKIATDPLFGDIPDSRPTSAGKNGRKDPS
;
A
#
# COMPACT_ATOMS: atom_id res chain seq x y z
N MET A 1 -4.88 12.02 0.34
CA MET A 1 -4.87 11.41 1.70
C MET A 1 -6.29 10.99 2.09
N PHE A 2 -6.83 9.90 1.53
CA PHE A 2 -8.22 9.49 1.83
C PHE A 2 -8.31 8.49 2.99
N LEU A 3 -7.31 7.60 3.13
CA LEU A 3 -7.29 6.57 4.19
C LEU A 3 -6.96 7.12 5.58
N VAL A 4 -6.21 8.23 5.66
CA VAL A 4 -5.94 8.94 6.92
C VAL A 4 -7.20 9.63 7.44
N GLY A 5 -8.08 10.09 6.54
CA GLY A 5 -9.41 10.60 6.90
C GLY A 5 -10.32 9.51 7.48
N CYS A 6 -10.29 8.29 6.89
CA CYS A 6 -11.03 7.14 7.42
C CYS A 6 -10.60 6.76 8.84
N ARG A 7 -9.31 6.93 9.19
CA ARG A 7 -8.81 6.65 10.55
C ARG A 7 -9.50 7.49 11.63
N ASN A 8 -9.83 8.76 11.33
CA ASN A 8 -10.54 9.63 12.27
C ASN A 8 -12.07 9.37 12.32
N THR A 9 -12.64 8.78 11.27
CA THR A 9 -14.08 8.42 11.24
C THR A 9 -14.34 7.04 11.85
N MET A 10 -13.34 6.17 11.86
CA MET A 10 -13.41 4.79 12.37
C MET A 10 -12.91 4.67 13.83
N GLU A 11 -13.01 5.72 14.64
CA GLU A 11 -12.73 5.62 16.09
C GLU A 11 -13.75 4.76 16.85
N ASP A 12 -14.80 4.28 16.18
CA ASP A 12 -15.72 3.30 16.74
C ASP A 12 -15.06 1.91 16.81
N ILE A 13 -14.89 1.39 18.03
CA ILE A 13 -14.17 0.14 18.33
C ILE A 13 -14.81 -1.04 17.58
N GLU A 14 -16.13 -1.01 17.41
CA GLU A 14 -16.90 -2.05 16.73
C GLU A 14 -16.59 -2.09 15.21
N SER A 15 -16.41 -0.92 14.59
CA SER A 15 -16.05 -0.79 13.17
C SER A 15 -14.62 -1.25 12.89
N LEU A 16 -13.69 -1.05 13.85
CA LEU A 16 -12.31 -1.53 13.73
C LEU A 16 -12.21 -3.05 13.87
N GLU A 17 -13.04 -3.66 14.72
CA GLU A 17 -13.07 -5.11 14.89
C GLU A 17 -13.66 -5.82 13.67
N GLU A 18 -14.71 -5.27 13.04
CA GLU A 18 -15.22 -5.79 11.76
C GLU A 18 -14.15 -5.72 10.66
N MET A 19 -13.32 -4.68 10.68
CA MET A 19 -12.24 -4.52 9.72
C MET A 19 -11.04 -5.42 9.97
N ASP A 20 -10.86 -5.94 11.19
CA ASP A 20 -9.89 -6.99 11.49
C ASP A 20 -10.28 -8.35 10.86
N ASN A 21 -11.49 -8.47 10.30
CA ASN A 21 -11.88 -9.65 9.52
C ASN A 21 -10.90 -9.86 8.34
N PRO A 22 -10.34 -11.07 8.16
CA PRO A 22 -9.41 -11.39 7.08
C PRO A 22 -9.90 -10.99 5.68
N THR A 23 -11.20 -11.07 5.42
CA THR A 23 -11.81 -10.70 4.13
C THR A 23 -11.73 -9.19 3.89
N ASN A 24 -12.03 -8.40 4.91
CA ASN A 24 -12.00 -6.94 4.86
C ASN A 24 -10.56 -6.43 4.71
N LEU A 25 -9.64 -6.95 5.53
CA LEU A 25 -8.20 -6.69 5.40
C LEU A 25 -7.69 -7.03 4.00
N ARG A 26 -8.03 -8.20 3.46
CA ARG A 26 -7.58 -8.62 2.12
C ARG A 26 -8.14 -7.71 1.02
N THR A 27 -9.35 -7.21 1.18
CA THR A 27 -9.99 -6.26 0.25
C THR A 27 -9.30 -4.90 0.27
N VAL A 28 -8.87 -4.41 1.43
CA VAL A 28 -8.10 -3.16 1.51
C VAL A 28 -6.71 -3.36 0.92
N VAL A 29 -6.04 -4.45 1.28
CA VAL A 29 -4.71 -4.78 0.75
C VAL A 29 -4.74 -4.92 -0.77
N SER A 30 -5.77 -5.52 -1.36
CA SER A 30 -5.85 -5.72 -2.83
C SER A 30 -5.83 -4.40 -3.61
N LYS A 31 -6.40 -3.34 -3.04
CA LYS A 31 -6.44 -1.97 -3.59
C LYS A 31 -5.09 -1.23 -3.53
N LEU A 32 -4.10 -1.75 -2.79
CA LEU A 32 -2.77 -1.14 -2.73
C LEU A 32 -1.94 -1.45 -3.99
N PRO A 33 -0.98 -0.56 -4.36
CA PRO A 33 0.01 -0.83 -5.40
C PRO A 33 0.80 -2.12 -5.15
N TYR A 34 1.25 -2.80 -6.22
CA TYR A 34 1.91 -4.11 -6.11
C TYR A 34 3.10 -4.14 -5.15
N LYS A 35 4.07 -3.20 -5.32
CA LYS A 35 5.25 -3.10 -4.45
C LYS A 35 4.88 -2.92 -2.98
N MET A 36 3.79 -2.20 -2.72
CA MET A 36 3.30 -1.93 -1.38
C MET A 36 2.65 -3.17 -0.76
N LYS A 37 1.93 -3.98 -1.56
CA LYS A 37 1.39 -5.28 -1.15
C LYS A 37 2.48 -6.28 -0.81
N GLU A 38 3.53 -6.34 -1.63
CA GLU A 38 4.67 -7.24 -1.41
C GLU A 38 5.36 -6.94 -0.07
N ARG A 39 5.71 -5.68 0.17
CA ARG A 39 6.30 -5.23 1.44
C ARG A 39 5.37 -5.44 2.64
N TRP A 40 4.07 -5.22 2.47
CA TRP A 40 3.08 -5.48 3.53
C TRP A 40 3.05 -6.96 3.96
N ARG A 41 3.22 -7.91 3.03
CA ARG A 41 3.24 -9.34 3.38
C ARG A 41 4.39 -9.67 4.34
N ALA A 42 5.57 -9.12 4.09
CA ALA A 42 6.72 -9.29 4.98
C ALA A 42 6.45 -8.65 6.35
N GLU A 43 5.90 -7.44 6.38
CA GLU A 43 5.58 -6.75 7.64
C GLU A 43 4.50 -7.49 8.45
N ALA A 44 3.46 -7.99 7.80
CA ALA A 44 2.41 -8.77 8.44
C ALA A 44 2.95 -10.09 9.01
N TYR A 45 3.90 -10.73 8.32
CA TYR A 45 4.59 -11.91 8.83
C TYR A 45 5.46 -11.58 10.03
N ASN A 46 6.23 -10.49 9.97
CA ASN A 46 7.03 -10.00 11.10
C ASN A 46 6.17 -9.70 12.35
N ILE A 47 4.98 -9.12 12.16
CA ILE A 47 4.03 -8.90 13.26
C ILE A 47 3.61 -10.23 13.89
N LYS A 48 3.32 -11.23 13.05
CA LYS A 48 2.97 -12.58 13.52
C LYS A 48 4.08 -13.19 14.37
N GLU A 49 5.32 -13.12 13.92
CA GLU A 49 6.45 -13.70 14.65
C GLU A 49 6.82 -12.93 15.91
N ARG A 50 6.80 -11.59 15.87
CA ARG A 50 7.29 -10.76 16.98
C ARG A 50 6.24 -10.50 18.06
N ARG A 51 4.96 -10.47 17.70
CA ARG A 51 3.86 -10.11 18.60
C ARG A 51 2.91 -11.26 18.88
N ASP A 52 3.19 -12.45 18.33
CA ASP A 52 2.37 -13.66 18.43
C ASP A 52 0.88 -13.42 18.10
N ARG A 53 0.62 -12.48 17.18
CA ARG A 53 -0.73 -12.13 16.75
C ARG A 53 -0.78 -11.82 15.26
N ARG A 54 -1.96 -12.01 14.66
CA ARG A 54 -2.19 -11.58 13.27
C ARG A 54 -2.12 -10.05 13.16
N ALA A 55 -1.70 -9.58 11.99
CA ALA A 55 -1.75 -8.16 11.66
C ALA A 55 -3.21 -7.69 11.62
N LYS A 56 -3.47 -6.56 12.25
CA LYS A 56 -4.78 -5.91 12.37
C LYS A 56 -4.91 -4.77 11.36
N PHE A 57 -6.12 -4.26 11.19
CA PHE A 57 -6.37 -3.11 10.33
C PHE A 57 -5.56 -1.88 10.77
N THR A 58 -5.41 -1.69 12.08
CA THR A 58 -4.60 -0.61 12.65
C THR A 58 -3.12 -0.70 12.27
N ASP A 59 -2.56 -1.92 12.19
CA ASP A 59 -1.19 -2.12 11.72
C ASP A 59 -1.08 -1.79 10.21
N LEU A 60 -2.09 -2.14 9.42
CA LEU A 60 -2.13 -1.84 7.97
C LEU A 60 -2.20 -0.33 7.72
N VAL A 61 -3.04 0.39 8.45
CA VAL A 61 -3.13 1.86 8.37
C VAL A 61 -1.81 2.49 8.76
N SER A 62 -1.21 2.06 9.88
CA SER A 62 0.09 2.56 10.33
C SER A 62 1.19 2.34 9.29
N TYR A 63 1.18 1.18 8.64
CA TYR A 63 2.09 0.88 7.53
C TYR A 63 1.86 1.81 6.33
N ILE A 64 0.61 2.03 5.93
CA ILE A 64 0.26 2.92 4.81
C ILE A 64 0.71 4.35 5.10
N GLU A 65 0.43 4.86 6.30
CA GLU A 65 0.88 6.19 6.74
C GLU A 65 2.41 6.32 6.70
N ARG A 66 3.13 5.28 7.15
CA ARG A 66 4.59 5.26 7.10
C ARG A 66 5.11 5.29 5.66
N GLN A 67 4.55 4.48 4.77
CA GLN A 67 4.95 4.49 3.35
C GLN A 67 4.63 5.83 2.69
N ALA A 68 3.50 6.47 3.03
CA ALA A 68 3.19 7.81 2.54
C ALA A 68 4.23 8.84 3.01
N LYS A 69 4.61 8.81 4.29
CA LYS A 69 5.68 9.68 4.83
C LYS A 69 7.01 9.46 4.14
N ILE A 70 7.40 8.21 3.90
CA ILE A 70 8.63 7.86 3.16
C ILE A 70 8.57 8.36 1.72
N ALA A 71 7.44 8.23 1.04
CA ALA A 71 7.27 8.70 -0.33
C ALA A 71 7.31 10.23 -0.43
N THR A 72 6.90 10.94 0.61
CA THR A 72 7.00 12.41 0.71
C THR A 72 8.32 12.88 1.31
N ASP A 73 9.21 11.97 1.72
CA ASP A 73 10.48 12.32 2.33
C ASP A 73 11.41 12.89 1.24
N PRO A 74 12.00 14.08 1.44
CA PRO A 74 12.84 14.72 0.43
C PRO A 74 14.13 13.95 0.12
N LEU A 75 14.57 13.04 0.99
CA LEU A 75 15.78 12.22 0.81
C LEU A 75 15.47 10.85 0.19
N PHE A 76 14.28 10.29 0.46
CA PHE A 76 13.91 8.92 0.08
C PHE A 76 12.71 8.80 -0.86
N GLY A 77 12.01 9.91 -1.14
CA GLY A 77 10.79 9.96 -1.95
C GLY A 77 11.03 9.89 -3.45
N ASP A 78 12.24 10.24 -3.91
CA ASP A 78 12.63 10.26 -5.33
C ASP A 78 13.10 8.86 -5.78
N ILE A 79 12.24 7.86 -5.61
CA ILE A 79 12.43 6.55 -6.23
C ILE A 79 11.58 6.54 -7.49
N PRO A 80 12.14 6.88 -8.67
CA PRO A 80 11.41 6.76 -9.90
C PRO A 80 10.97 5.30 -10.05
N ASP A 81 9.68 5.10 -10.23
CA ASP A 81 9.13 3.81 -10.65
C ASP A 81 9.50 3.63 -12.12
N SER A 82 10.80 3.41 -12.39
CA SER A 82 11.32 3.11 -13.72
C SER A 82 10.75 1.76 -14.14
N ARG A 83 9.50 1.78 -14.61
CA ARG A 83 9.16 0.99 -15.78
C ARG A 83 10.04 1.57 -16.88
N PRO A 84 10.93 0.81 -17.53
CA PRO A 84 11.49 1.27 -18.79
C PRO A 84 10.29 1.51 -19.70
N THR A 85 9.95 2.77 -19.91
CA THR A 85 9.08 3.17 -21.01
C THR A 85 9.89 2.86 -22.25
N SER A 86 9.54 1.78 -22.93
CA SER A 86 9.91 1.56 -24.32
C SER A 86 9.27 2.70 -25.13
N ALA A 87 9.95 3.84 -25.15
CA ALA A 87 9.69 4.94 -26.05
C ALA A 87 9.94 4.45 -27.48
N GLY A 88 8.95 4.66 -28.34
CA GLY A 88 8.89 4.12 -29.69
C GLY A 88 9.92 4.69 -30.66
N LYS A 89 10.16 3.91 -31.71
CA LYS A 89 10.60 4.28 -33.07
C LYS A 89 9.95 3.24 -34.00
N ASN A 90 9.29 3.54 -35.11
CA ASN A 90 8.92 4.79 -35.75
C ASN A 90 7.89 4.39 -36.83
N GLY A 91 6.71 5.00 -36.86
CA GLY A 91 5.86 4.92 -38.04
C GLY A 91 6.53 5.63 -39.20
N ARG A 92 6.75 4.93 -40.32
CA ARG A 92 6.97 5.55 -41.63
C ARG A 92 5.92 4.98 -42.56
N LYS A 93 5.01 5.86 -42.99
CA LYS A 93 3.97 5.59 -43.98
C LYS A 93 4.44 6.17 -45.32
N ASP A 94 4.39 5.31 -46.35
CA ASP A 94 4.21 5.57 -47.80
C ASP A 94 5.30 6.33 -48.58
N PRO A 95 5.28 6.34 -49.93
CA PRO A 95 4.91 5.31 -50.93
C PRO A 95 5.99 5.18 -52.04
N SER A 96 5.92 4.13 -52.89
CA SER A 96 6.10 4.24 -54.35
C SER A 96 5.78 2.94 -55.08
#